data_AF-A0A848WYN6-F1
#
_entry.id   AF-A0A848WYN6-F1
#
_cell.length_a   1.000
_cell.length_b   1.000
_cell.length_c   1.000
_cell.angle_alpha   90.00
_cell.angle_beta   90.00
_cell.angle_gamma   90.00
#
_symmetry.space_group_name_H-M   'P 1'
#
loop_
_entity.id
_entity.type
_entity.pdbx_description
1 polymer ?
#
loop_
_entity_poly.entity_id
_entity_poly.type
_entity_poly.pdbx_seq_one_letter_code
_entity_poly.pdbx_strand_id
1 'polypeptide(L)'
;AILEGLSEQFGLSGDARYEAVEKAAAAIEKKRADLLKQYNDKKRISSGHRNAIRDDLLERWPDLANLMTPQSVKLVSESSDEFIKAVEAHPRLKPWNKAEKERDAIDEERFKLDKEWARRIRFLRAHNNVVLAENLRRLGNADDLARFDRIQEAESGGIGVEVDG
;
A
#
# COMPACT_ATOMS: atom_id res chain seq x y z
N ALA A 1 -20.33 11.13 17.16
CA ALA A 1 -19.75 11.98 16.10
C ALA A 1 -19.16 11.18 14.94
N ILE A 2 -18.23 10.23 15.18
CA ILE A 2 -17.55 9.47 14.11
C ILE A 2 -18.50 8.56 13.30
N LEU A 3 -19.43 7.85 13.96
CA LEU A 3 -20.36 6.94 13.28
C LEU A 3 -21.35 7.65 12.36
N GLU A 4 -21.95 8.74 12.82
CA GLU A 4 -22.90 9.51 12.00
C GLU A 4 -22.17 10.23 10.86
N GLY A 5 -21.00 10.82 11.11
CA GLY A 5 -20.19 11.42 10.05
C GLY A 5 -19.71 10.41 8.99
N LEU A 6 -19.34 9.19 9.39
CA LEU A 6 -18.99 8.13 8.43
C LEU A 6 -20.23 7.54 7.73
N SER A 7 -21.38 7.49 8.39
CA SER A 7 -22.64 7.06 7.77
C SER A 7 -23.07 8.04 6.67
N GLU A 8 -22.99 9.33 6.95
CA GLU A 8 -23.30 10.41 6.00
C GLU A 8 -22.32 10.38 4.81
N GLN A 9 -21.02 10.24 5.06
CA GLN A 9 -20.01 10.10 3.99
C GLN A 9 -20.21 8.87 3.11
N PHE A 10 -20.78 7.79 3.64
CA PHE A 10 -21.08 6.59 2.87
C PHE A 10 -22.51 6.57 2.30
N GLY A 11 -23.32 7.60 2.55
CA GLY A 11 -24.73 7.65 2.13
C GLY A 11 -25.60 6.56 2.77
N LEU A 12 -25.24 6.13 3.97
CA LEU A 12 -25.84 4.98 4.65
C LEU A 12 -26.91 5.44 5.63
N SER A 13 -28.10 4.85 5.54
CA SER A 13 -29.22 5.08 6.46
C SER A 13 -29.86 3.76 6.90
N GLY A 14 -30.52 3.76 8.06
CA GLY A 14 -31.23 2.59 8.60
C GLY A 14 -30.37 1.61 9.41
N ASP A 15 -30.90 0.41 9.64
CA ASP A 15 -30.28 -0.61 10.50
C ASP A 15 -29.26 -1.49 9.73
N ALA A 16 -29.38 -1.58 8.40
CA ALA A 16 -28.51 -2.40 7.55
C ALA A 16 -27.14 -1.74 7.23
N ARG A 17 -26.81 -0.60 7.85
CA ARG A 17 -25.56 0.15 7.59
C ARG A 17 -24.32 -0.71 7.85
N TYR A 18 -24.36 -1.54 8.89
CA TYR A 18 -23.25 -2.42 9.25
C TYR A 18 -22.96 -3.44 8.14
N GLU A 19 -23.97 -4.23 7.75
CA GLU A 19 -23.84 -5.27 6.73
C GLU A 19 -23.41 -4.69 5.37
N ALA A 20 -23.94 -3.52 5.02
CA ALA A 20 -23.56 -2.83 3.79
C ALA A 20 -22.07 -2.43 3.79
N VAL A 21 -21.54 -1.92 4.91
CA VAL A 21 -20.12 -1.55 5.03
C VAL A 21 -19.23 -2.78 5.09
N GLU A 22 -19.64 -3.81 5.80
CA GLU A 22 -18.90 -5.07 5.91
C GLU A 22 -18.74 -5.74 4.54
N LYS A 23 -19.84 -5.88 3.79
CA LYS A 23 -19.81 -6.42 2.42
C LYS A 23 -18.92 -5.60 1.49
N ALA A 24 -19.00 -4.27 1.59
CA ALA A 24 -18.14 -3.39 0.80
C ALA A 24 -16.65 -3.50 1.19
N ALA A 25 -16.35 -3.62 2.48
CA ALA A 25 -14.98 -3.81 2.96
C ALA A 25 -14.38 -5.14 2.47
N ALA A 26 -15.15 -6.23 2.54
CA ALA A 26 -14.74 -7.54 2.02
C ALA A 26 -14.51 -7.53 0.50
N ALA A 27 -15.36 -6.82 -0.25
CA ALA A 27 -15.18 -6.66 -1.70
C ALA A 27 -13.88 -5.90 -2.04
N ILE A 28 -13.58 -4.82 -1.29
CA ILE A 28 -12.33 -4.08 -1.46
C ILE A 28 -11.13 -4.95 -1.09
N GLU A 29 -11.19 -5.72 -0.01
CA GLU A 29 -10.12 -6.62 0.39
C GLU A 29 -9.79 -7.66 -0.69
N LYS A 30 -10.81 -8.27 -1.31
CA LYS A 30 -10.62 -9.17 -2.44
C LYS A 30 -9.91 -8.46 -3.60
N LYS A 31 -10.35 -7.24 -3.96
CA LYS A 31 -9.73 -6.45 -5.02
C LYS A 31 -8.26 -6.10 -4.71
N ARG A 32 -7.95 -5.76 -3.46
CA ARG A 32 -6.58 -5.49 -3.00
C ARG A 32 -5.68 -6.72 -3.15
N ALA A 33 -6.19 -7.91 -2.80
CA ALA A 33 -5.45 -9.16 -2.95
C ALA A 33 -5.15 -9.49 -4.42
N ASP A 34 -6.11 -9.26 -5.32
CA ASP A 34 -5.92 -9.47 -6.76
C ASP A 34 -4.92 -8.47 -7.35
N LEU A 35 -4.98 -7.19 -6.96
CA LEU A 35 -4.01 -6.18 -7.38
C LEU A 35 -2.60 -6.48 -6.84
N LEU A 36 -2.47 -7.03 -5.63
CA LEU A 36 -1.17 -7.44 -5.10
C LEU A 36 -0.53 -8.56 -5.94
N LYS A 37 -1.33 -9.52 -6.42
CA LYS A 37 -0.84 -10.55 -7.34
C LYS A 37 -0.33 -9.93 -8.64
N GLN A 38 -1.13 -9.05 -9.24
CA GLN A 38 -0.76 -8.33 -10.46
C GLN A 38 0.51 -7.49 -10.27
N TYR A 39 0.62 -6.78 -9.15
CA TYR A 39 1.81 -6.01 -8.78
C TYR A 39 3.06 -6.90 -8.76
N ASN A 40 2.99 -8.05 -8.08
CA ASN A 40 4.10 -8.99 -7.98
C ASN A 40 4.49 -9.58 -9.34
N ASP A 41 3.51 -9.86 -10.20
CA ASP A 41 3.77 -10.32 -11.56
C ASP A 41 4.49 -9.26 -12.40
N LYS A 42 4.05 -7.99 -12.34
CA LYS A 42 4.72 -6.89 -13.04
C LYS A 42 6.11 -6.63 -12.49
N LYS A 43 6.30 -6.70 -11.17
CA LYS A 43 7.62 -6.63 -10.52
C LYS A 43 8.55 -7.72 -11.04
N ARG A 44 8.09 -8.97 -11.13
CA ARG A 44 8.88 -10.09 -11.67
C ARG A 44 9.26 -9.87 -13.13
N ILE A 45 8.31 -9.46 -13.97
CA ILE A 45 8.54 -9.17 -15.39
C ILE A 45 9.56 -8.03 -15.56
N SER A 46 9.37 -6.94 -14.82
CA SER A 46 10.28 -5.79 -14.83
C SER A 46 11.69 -6.18 -14.43
N SER A 47 11.85 -6.87 -13.30
CA SER A 47 13.15 -7.37 -12.85
C SER A 47 13.80 -8.29 -13.88
N GLY A 48 13.03 -9.14 -14.56
CA GLY A 48 13.53 -9.99 -15.63
C GLY A 48 14.10 -9.19 -16.82
N HIS A 49 13.39 -8.15 -17.26
CA HIS A 49 13.89 -7.27 -18.33
C HIS A 49 15.09 -6.43 -17.90
N ARG A 50 15.09 -5.89 -16.68
CA ARG A 50 16.21 -5.13 -16.13
C ARG A 50 17.47 -5.99 -16.01
N ASN A 51 17.33 -7.23 -15.54
CA ASN A 51 18.45 -8.15 -15.43
C ASN A 51 19.00 -8.50 -16.82
N ALA A 52 18.14 -8.80 -17.80
CA ALA A 52 18.60 -9.04 -19.17
C ALA A 52 19.37 -7.85 -19.76
N ILE A 53 18.87 -6.62 -19.59
CA ILE A 53 19.59 -5.40 -20.00
C ILE A 53 20.95 -5.33 -19.31
N ARG A 54 20.99 -5.53 -17.98
CA ARG A 54 22.23 -5.50 -17.21
C ARG A 54 23.23 -6.54 -17.70
N ASP A 55 22.78 -7.76 -17.93
CA ASP A 55 23.65 -8.88 -18.29
C ASP A 55 24.27 -8.63 -19.69
N ASP A 56 23.50 -8.15 -20.67
CA ASP A 56 24.00 -7.76 -22.00
C ASP A 56 24.98 -6.57 -21.92
N LEU A 57 24.73 -5.60 -21.02
CA LEU A 57 25.65 -4.48 -20.79
C LEU A 57 26.96 -4.93 -20.13
N LEU A 58 26.91 -5.89 -19.21
CA LEU A 58 28.09 -6.46 -18.57
C LEU A 58 28.90 -7.35 -19.52
N GLU A 59 28.26 -8.01 -20.49
CA GLU A 59 28.98 -8.73 -21.54
C GLU A 59 29.77 -7.77 -22.44
N ARG A 60 29.16 -6.63 -22.80
CA ARG A 60 29.82 -5.61 -23.61
C ARG A 60 30.87 -4.80 -22.83
N TRP A 61 30.61 -4.53 -21.56
CA TRP A 61 31.49 -3.76 -20.67
C TRP A 61 31.64 -4.45 -19.32
N PRO A 62 32.51 -5.48 -19.22
CA PRO A 62 32.72 -6.23 -17.98
C PRO A 62 33.16 -5.36 -16.79
N ASP A 63 33.88 -4.27 -17.06
CA ASP A 63 34.36 -3.34 -16.05
C ASP A 63 33.22 -2.67 -15.26
N LEU A 64 32.00 -2.61 -15.81
CA LEU A 64 30.82 -2.12 -15.10
C LEU A 64 30.39 -3.01 -13.91
N ALA A 65 30.91 -4.23 -13.81
CA ALA A 65 30.69 -5.08 -12.65
C ALA A 65 31.23 -4.44 -11.36
N ASN A 66 32.25 -3.58 -11.47
CA ASN A 66 32.79 -2.79 -10.38
C ASN A 66 33.01 -1.33 -10.82
N LEU A 67 32.09 -0.45 -10.41
CA LEU A 67 32.08 0.98 -10.75
C LEU A 67 33.25 1.80 -10.17
N MET A 68 34.10 1.19 -9.33
CA MET A 68 35.26 1.87 -8.72
C MET A 68 36.57 1.56 -9.45
N THR A 69 36.53 0.84 -10.58
CA THR A 69 37.72 0.61 -11.40
C THR A 69 38.03 1.83 -12.27
N PRO A 70 39.31 2.11 -12.58
CA PRO A 70 39.66 3.23 -13.47
C PRO A 70 38.98 3.14 -14.85
N GLN A 71 38.72 1.92 -15.34
CA GLN A 71 38.06 1.69 -16.63
C GLN A 71 36.55 1.95 -16.58
N SER A 72 35.86 1.61 -15.49
CA SER A 72 34.44 1.96 -15.32
C SER A 72 34.24 3.46 -15.16
N VAL A 73 35.13 4.16 -14.45
CA VAL A 73 35.11 5.62 -14.37
C VAL A 73 35.28 6.24 -15.75
N LYS A 74 36.25 5.77 -16.56
CA LYS A 74 36.43 6.21 -17.95
C LYS A 74 35.20 5.94 -18.80
N LEU A 75 34.55 4.78 -18.64
CA LEU A 75 33.34 4.46 -19.38
C LEU A 75 32.21 5.45 -19.08
N VAL A 76 32.04 5.81 -17.81
CA VAL A 76 31.01 6.75 -17.36
C VAL A 76 31.36 8.20 -17.73
N SER A 77 32.64 8.58 -17.79
CA SER A 77 33.05 9.96 -18.05
C SER A 77 33.34 10.27 -19.53
N GLU A 78 33.84 9.31 -20.30
CA GLU A 78 34.32 9.51 -21.68
C GLU A 78 33.48 8.76 -22.72
N SER A 79 32.79 7.68 -22.33
CA SER A 79 31.98 6.83 -23.21
C SER A 79 30.50 6.76 -22.82
N SER A 80 30.01 7.73 -22.03
CA SER A 80 28.63 7.75 -21.55
C SER A 80 27.60 7.69 -22.67
N ASP A 81 27.86 8.36 -23.79
CA ASP A 81 26.95 8.42 -24.93
C ASP A 81 26.80 7.06 -25.61
N GLU A 82 27.87 6.27 -25.68
CA GLU A 82 27.83 4.92 -26.23
C GLU A 82 27.03 3.99 -25.31
N PHE A 83 27.23 4.12 -24.00
CA PHE A 83 26.48 3.38 -22.99
C PHE A 83 24.98 3.71 -23.06
N ILE A 84 24.61 4.99 -23.08
CA ILE A 84 23.22 5.44 -23.19
C ILE A 84 22.59 4.89 -24.48
N LYS A 85 23.27 5.01 -25.62
CA LYS A 85 22.78 4.46 -26.90
C LYS A 85 22.57 2.95 -26.84
N ALA A 86 23.44 2.20 -26.18
CA ALA A 86 23.28 0.75 -26.02
C ALA A 86 22.06 0.40 -25.16
N VAL A 87 21.82 1.14 -24.07
CA VAL A 87 20.62 0.98 -23.25
C VAL A 87 19.36 1.33 -24.06
N GLU A 88 19.37 2.47 -24.75
CA GLU A 88 18.24 2.97 -25.53
C GLU A 88 17.86 2.04 -26.70
N ALA A 89 18.86 1.46 -27.36
CA ALA A 89 18.67 0.50 -28.44
C ALA A 89 18.24 -0.89 -27.96
N HIS A 90 18.30 -1.17 -26.65
CA HIS A 90 18.07 -2.52 -26.13
C HIS A 90 16.60 -2.94 -26.31
N PRO A 91 16.31 -4.12 -26.91
CA PRO A 91 14.95 -4.54 -27.24
C PRO A 91 14.06 -4.74 -25.99
N ARG A 92 14.66 -4.99 -24.82
CA ARG A 92 13.95 -5.13 -23.54
C ARG A 92 13.66 -3.81 -22.82
N LEU A 93 14.23 -2.67 -23.25
CA LEU A 93 14.01 -1.38 -22.58
C LEU A 93 12.53 -0.97 -22.62
N LYS A 94 11.89 -1.06 -23.80
CA LYS A 94 10.47 -0.71 -23.95
C LYS A 94 9.54 -1.62 -23.13
N PRO A 95 9.70 -2.96 -23.16
CA PRO A 95 8.98 -3.87 -22.25
C PRO A 95 9.22 -3.58 -20.76
N TRP A 96 10.45 -3.26 -20.35
CA TRP A 96 10.78 -2.88 -18.97
C TRP A 96 10.03 -1.62 -18.55
N ASN A 97 10.14 -0.54 -19.32
CA ASN A 97 9.42 0.71 -19.06
C ASN A 97 7.90 0.53 -19.00
N LYS A 98 7.35 -0.35 -19.85
CA LYS A 98 5.93 -0.69 -19.82
C LYS A 98 5.55 -1.40 -18.51
N ALA A 99 6.33 -2.40 -18.10
CA ALA A 99 6.07 -3.15 -16.87
C ALA A 99 6.18 -2.27 -15.61
N GLU A 100 7.14 -1.33 -15.57
CA GLU A 100 7.26 -0.33 -14.49
C GLU A 100 6.03 0.58 -14.44
N LYS A 101 5.61 1.17 -15.57
CA LYS A 101 4.41 2.02 -15.62
C LYS A 101 3.15 1.29 -15.18
N GLU A 102 2.97 0.05 -15.62
CA GLU A 102 1.84 -0.80 -15.19
C GLU A 102 1.90 -1.09 -13.69
N ARG A 103 3.10 -1.35 -13.15
CA ARG A 103 3.31 -1.58 -11.71
C ARG A 103 2.96 -0.34 -10.90
N ASP A 104 3.41 0.83 -11.32
CA ASP A 104 3.16 2.10 -10.61
C ASP A 104 1.66 2.45 -10.64
N ALA A 105 0.97 2.19 -11.77
CA ALA A 105 -0.48 2.36 -11.86
C ALA A 105 -1.24 1.43 -10.90
N ILE A 106 -0.81 0.17 -10.77
CA ILE A 106 -1.39 -0.78 -9.82
C ILE A 106 -1.16 -0.31 -8.38
N ASP A 107 0.03 0.22 -8.06
CA ASP A 107 0.34 0.66 -6.71
C ASP A 107 -0.50 1.88 -6.29
N GLU A 108 -0.69 2.84 -7.20
CA GLU A 108 -1.59 3.98 -7.00
C GLU A 108 -3.06 3.53 -6.77
N GLU A 109 -3.54 2.54 -7.52
CA GLU A 109 -4.87 1.98 -7.31
C GLU A 109 -4.99 1.27 -5.96
N ARG A 110 -3.97 0.48 -5.57
CA ARG A 110 -3.92 -0.17 -4.26
C ARG A 110 -3.96 0.85 -3.13
N PHE A 111 -3.22 1.94 -3.24
CA PHE A 111 -3.21 2.99 -2.23
C PHE A 111 -4.58 3.65 -2.03
N LYS A 112 -5.34 3.87 -3.12
CA LYS A 112 -6.72 4.38 -3.03
C LYS A 112 -7.62 3.39 -2.31
N LEU A 113 -7.54 2.10 -2.66
CA LEU A 113 -8.32 1.05 -2.02
C LEU A 113 -7.94 0.86 -0.55
N ASP A 114 -6.67 1.01 -0.19
CA ASP A 114 -6.21 0.96 1.21
C ASP A 114 -6.88 2.06 2.04
N LYS A 115 -6.96 3.29 1.52
CA LYS A 115 -7.65 4.40 2.18
C LYS A 115 -9.14 4.12 2.36
N GLU A 116 -9.80 3.65 1.30
CA GLU A 116 -11.23 3.32 1.36
C GLU A 116 -11.51 2.18 2.35
N TRP A 117 -10.72 1.11 2.29
CA TRP A 117 -10.81 -0.01 3.21
C TRP A 117 -10.60 0.44 4.66
N ALA A 118 -9.56 1.23 4.93
CA ALA A 118 -9.26 1.73 6.27
C ALA A 118 -10.42 2.56 6.85
N ARG A 119 -11.06 3.41 6.04
CA ARG A 119 -12.25 4.17 6.48
C ARG A 119 -13.43 3.25 6.83
N ARG A 120 -13.66 2.19 6.04
CA ARG A 120 -14.71 1.20 6.31
C ARG A 120 -14.43 0.38 7.56
N ILE A 121 -13.19 -0.07 7.75
CA ILE A 121 -12.78 -0.75 8.98
C ILE A 121 -12.96 0.16 10.21
N ARG A 122 -12.63 1.44 10.09
CA ARG A 122 -12.87 2.42 11.16
C ARG A 122 -14.36 2.55 11.49
N PHE A 123 -15.24 2.55 10.49
CA PHE A 123 -16.68 2.54 10.70
C PHE A 123 -17.14 1.29 11.46
N LEU A 124 -16.73 0.10 11.01
CA LEU A 124 -17.13 -1.17 11.64
C LEU A 124 -16.66 -1.24 13.09
N ARG A 125 -15.42 -0.81 13.38
CA ARG A 125 -14.90 -0.72 14.74
C ARG A 125 -15.71 0.24 15.60
N ALA A 126 -16.01 1.44 15.09
CA ALA A 126 -16.82 2.41 15.82
C ALA A 126 -18.22 1.87 16.12
N HIS A 127 -18.82 1.15 15.16
CA HIS A 127 -20.14 0.53 15.33
C HIS A 127 -20.12 -0.55 16.41
N ASN A 128 -19.16 -1.48 16.32
CA ASN A 128 -19.00 -2.56 17.29
C ASN A 128 -18.73 -2.02 18.70
N ASN A 129 -17.98 -0.93 18.83
CA ASN A 129 -17.73 -0.29 20.12
C ASN A 129 -19.01 0.28 20.74
N VAL A 130 -19.90 0.88 19.94
CA VAL A 130 -21.20 1.37 20.45
C VAL A 130 -22.10 0.21 20.87
N VAL A 131 -22.18 -0.85 20.06
CA VAL A 131 -22.97 -2.05 20.39
C VAL A 131 -22.45 -2.72 21.66
N LEU A 132 -21.13 -2.86 21.79
CA LEU A 132 -20.50 -3.46 22.96
C LEU A 132 -20.75 -2.64 24.23
N ALA A 133 -20.58 -1.32 24.17
CA ALA A 133 -20.81 -0.44 25.31
C ALA A 133 -22.27 -0.53 25.81
N GLU A 134 -23.24 -0.53 24.89
CA GLU A 134 -24.65 -0.67 25.22
C GLU A 134 -24.95 -2.05 25.84
N ASN A 135 -24.39 -3.12 25.28
CA ASN A 135 -24.57 -4.47 25.82
C ASN A 135 -23.99 -4.60 27.24
N LEU A 136 -22.80 -4.05 27.50
CA LEU A 136 -22.19 -4.05 28.83
C LEU A 136 -23.04 -3.29 29.86
N ARG A 137 -23.62 -2.15 29.48
CA ARG A 137 -24.56 -1.40 30.33
C ARG A 137 -25.80 -2.22 30.67
N ARG A 138 -26.41 -2.89 29.68
CA ARG A 138 -27.62 -3.71 29.88
C ARG A 138 -27.39 -4.94 30.75
N LEU A 139 -26.21 -5.56 30.64
CA LEU A 139 -25.84 -6.71 31.44
C LEU A 139 -25.44 -6.34 32.88
N GLY A 140 -25.34 -5.05 33.19
CA GLY A 140 -25.02 -4.56 34.55
C GLY A 140 -23.60 -4.89 35.00
N ASN A 141 -22.68 -5.16 34.07
CA ASN A 141 -21.31 -5.54 34.39
C ASN A 141 -20.42 -4.29 34.50
N ALA A 142 -20.44 -3.67 35.68
CA ALA A 142 -19.74 -2.42 35.95
C ALA A 142 -18.21 -2.54 35.79
N ASP A 143 -17.62 -3.68 36.15
CA ASP A 143 -16.18 -3.92 36.05
C ASP A 143 -15.73 -4.02 34.58
N ASP A 144 -16.50 -4.73 33.74
CA ASP A 144 -16.21 -4.83 32.32
C ASP A 144 -16.45 -3.51 31.58
N LEU A 145 -17.44 -2.70 32.00
CA LEU A 145 -17.65 -1.37 31.46
C LEU A 145 -16.48 -0.44 31.79
N ALA A 146 -16.01 -0.41 33.04
CA ALA A 146 -14.84 0.37 33.44
C ALA A 146 -13.55 -0.11 32.77
N ARG A 147 -13.42 -1.41 32.49
CA ARG A 147 -12.33 -1.96 31.68
C ARG A 147 -12.42 -1.52 30.22
N PHE A 148 -13.61 -1.53 29.64
CA PHE A 148 -13.86 -1.07 28.27
C PHE A 148 -13.51 0.41 28.10
N ASP A 149 -13.93 1.28 29.04
CA ASP A 149 -13.65 2.71 28.98
C ASP A 149 -12.14 3.01 29.02
N ARG A 150 -11.39 2.33 29.90
CA ARG A 150 -9.92 2.44 29.94
C ARG A 150 -9.24 2.02 28.63
N ILE A 151 -9.76 1.00 27.96
CA ILE A 151 -9.24 0.56 26.65
C ILE A 151 -9.54 1.63 25.60
N GLN A 152 -10.75 2.19 25.57
CA GLN A 152 -11.11 3.28 24.65
C GLN A 152 -10.24 4.52 24.84
N GLU A 153 -9.98 4.91 26.08
CA GLU A 153 -9.10 6.05 26.40
C GLU A 153 -7.68 5.81 25.88
N ALA A 154 -7.11 4.63 26.14
CA ALA A 154 -5.78 4.27 25.64
C ALA A 154 -5.73 4.21 24.09
N GLU A 155 -6.78 3.70 23.45
CA GLU A 155 -6.90 3.67 21.98
C GLU A 155 -7.09 5.06 21.36
N SER A 156 -7.66 6.01 22.11
CA SER A 156 -7.86 7.39 21.67
C SER A 156 -6.64 8.29 21.89
N GLY A 157 -5.79 7.98 22.88
CA GLY A 157 -4.55 8.70 23.17
C GLY A 157 -3.34 8.22 22.36
N GLY A 158 -3.41 7.02 21.78
CA GLY A 158 -2.33 6.41 21.01
C GLY A 158 -2.40 6.74 19.52
N ILE A 159 -1.92 7.92 19.14
CA ILE A 159 -1.25 8.35 17.88
C ILE A 159 -1.46 9.88 17.80
N GLY A 160 -0.48 10.65 18.31
CA GLY A 160 -0.39 12.08 18.05
C GLY A 160 -0.16 13.04 19.23
N VAL A 161 0.43 12.61 20.35
CA VAL A 161 0.96 13.57 21.34
C VAL A 161 2.47 13.38 21.43
N GLU A 162 3.21 14.25 20.73
CA GLU A 162 4.56 14.61 21.13
C GLU A 162 4.50 15.02 22.60
N VAL A 163 5.18 14.26 23.44
CA VAL A 163 5.44 14.67 24.82
C VAL A 163 6.67 15.57 24.75
N ASP A 164 6.44 16.85 24.42
CA ASP A 164 7.38 17.91 24.74
C ASP A 164 7.07 18.39 26.16
N GLY A 165 8.07 18.29 27.05
CA GLY A 165 8.09 18.94 28.37
C GLY A 165 8.07 17.99 29.56
#